data_AF-A0A232EG11-F1
#
_entry.id   AF-A0A232EG11-F1
#
_cell.length_a   1.000
_cell.length_b   1.000
_cell.length_c   1.000
_cell.angle_alpha   90.00
_cell.angle_beta   90.00
_cell.angle_gamma   90.00
#
_symmetry.space_group_name_H-M   'P 1'
#
loop_
_entity.id
_entity.type
_entity.pdbx_description
1 polymer ?
#
loop_
_entity_poly.entity_id
_entity_poly.type
_entity_poly.pdbx_seq_one_letter_code
_entity_poly.pdbx_strand_id
1 'polypeptide(L)'
;MDIIIKTGFEKIIHDIQFQPETVPKGTALFNSHHVINVEEHRKSGQSLWIEAQVIRQTSVQATPYTTKLDIDTARKVVDVSCTCVYNQSRKCKHIAALIYYVNHEESLSKTDYEQQWGKPSQRQLLQQKYCKGKYFSEMFPPKKNSTVIQCNKVEVSELEGSSALKLILLESEKDKDNKAIR
;
A
#
# COMPACT_ATOMS: atom_id res chain seq x y z
N MET A 1 -11.32 15.70 -33.57
CA MET A 1 -10.22 15.74 -32.59
C MET A 1 -9.46 14.45 -32.70
N ASP A 2 -8.15 14.55 -32.79
CA ASP A 2 -7.25 13.41 -32.91
C ASP A 2 -6.71 13.13 -31.50
N ILE A 3 -6.92 11.91 -31.01
CA ILE A 3 -6.58 11.49 -29.65
C ILE A 3 -5.62 10.31 -29.75
N ILE A 4 -4.53 10.37 -29.00
CA ILE A 4 -3.56 9.28 -28.87
C ILE A 4 -3.73 8.67 -27.49
N ILE A 5 -4.10 7.39 -27.43
CA ILE A 5 -4.26 6.62 -26.21
C ILE A 5 -3.02 5.74 -26.02
N LYS A 6 -2.47 5.73 -24.81
CA LYS A 6 -1.24 4.98 -24.48
C LYS A 6 -1.46 3.87 -23.45
N THR A 7 -2.63 3.82 -22.83
CA THR A 7 -2.96 2.91 -21.72
C THR A 7 -4.46 2.67 -21.69
N GLY A 8 -4.88 1.52 -21.17
CA GLY A 8 -6.31 1.24 -20.97
C GLY A 8 -7.02 0.97 -22.30
N PHE A 9 -6.37 0.16 -23.13
CA PHE A 9 -6.88 -0.17 -24.45
C PHE A 9 -8.17 -0.99 -24.34
N GLU A 10 -9.07 -0.75 -25.29
CA GLU A 10 -10.26 -1.57 -25.43
C GLU A 10 -9.94 -2.83 -26.25
N LYS A 11 -10.57 -3.94 -25.92
CA LYS A 11 -10.27 -5.24 -26.57
C LYS A 11 -10.58 -5.20 -28.07
N ILE A 12 -9.83 -5.99 -28.82
CA ILE A 12 -9.93 -6.11 -30.27
C ILE A 12 -10.19 -7.56 -30.69
N ILE A 13 -10.87 -7.71 -31.82
CA ILE A 13 -11.20 -9.01 -32.43
C ILE A 13 -10.36 -9.18 -33.70
N HIS A 14 -9.89 -10.40 -33.97
CA HIS A 14 -9.16 -10.71 -35.19
C HIS A 14 -9.51 -12.09 -35.73
N ASP A 15 -9.50 -12.23 -37.07
CA ASP A 15 -9.70 -13.52 -37.76
C ASP A 15 -8.37 -14.11 -38.29
N ILE A 16 -7.25 -13.56 -37.82
CA ILE A 16 -5.92 -13.99 -38.26
C ILE A 16 -5.63 -15.41 -37.77
N GLN A 17 -5.51 -16.35 -38.72
CA GLN A 17 -5.07 -17.72 -38.45
C GLN A 17 -3.54 -17.79 -38.32
N PHE A 18 -3.05 -17.75 -37.08
CA PHE A 18 -1.64 -17.92 -36.75
C PHE A 18 -1.20 -19.38 -36.83
N GLN A 19 0.09 -19.60 -37.07
CA GLN A 19 0.69 -20.91 -36.87
C GLN A 19 0.70 -21.26 -35.36
N PRO A 20 0.60 -22.55 -35.00
CA PRO A 20 0.49 -22.98 -33.59
C PRO A 20 1.60 -22.44 -32.68
N GLU A 21 2.83 -22.33 -33.19
CA GLU A 21 3.96 -21.82 -32.42
C GLU A 21 4.03 -20.28 -32.34
N THR A 22 3.32 -19.56 -33.20
CA THR A 22 3.40 -18.11 -33.26
C THR A 22 2.73 -17.46 -32.05
N VAL A 23 1.58 -17.99 -31.63
CA VAL A 23 0.83 -17.44 -30.49
C VAL A 23 1.63 -17.56 -29.19
N PRO A 24 2.15 -18.74 -28.80
CA PRO A 24 3.00 -18.87 -27.61
C PRO A 24 4.24 -17.99 -27.66
N LYS A 25 4.90 -17.87 -28.82
CA LYS A 25 6.05 -16.97 -28.99
C LYS A 25 5.66 -15.50 -28.84
N GLY A 26 4.48 -15.10 -29.32
CA GLY A 26 3.93 -13.76 -29.13
C GLY A 26 3.61 -13.47 -27.66
N THR A 27 2.95 -14.39 -26.99
CA THR A 27 2.65 -14.30 -25.54
C THR A 27 3.93 -14.22 -24.70
N ALA A 28 4.96 -15.00 -25.06
CA ALA A 28 6.26 -14.92 -24.40
C ALA A 28 6.90 -13.52 -24.53
N LEU A 29 6.78 -12.87 -25.70
CA LEU A 29 7.26 -11.50 -25.90
C LEU A 29 6.54 -10.50 -24.98
N PHE A 30 5.21 -10.62 -24.86
CA PHE A 30 4.41 -9.82 -23.93
C PHE A 30 4.86 -10.03 -22.49
N ASN A 31 4.94 -11.28 -22.02
CA ASN A 31 5.35 -11.61 -20.65
C ASN A 31 6.78 -11.13 -20.33
N SER A 32 7.67 -11.11 -21.32
CA SER A 32 9.03 -10.57 -21.20
C SER A 32 9.11 -9.04 -21.30
N HIS A 33 7.98 -8.32 -21.38
CA HIS A 33 7.92 -6.86 -21.50
C HIS A 33 8.67 -6.32 -22.73
N HIS A 34 8.66 -7.07 -23.84
CA HIS A 34 9.32 -6.65 -25.09
C HIS A 34 8.43 -5.76 -25.96
N VAL A 35 7.13 -5.72 -25.71
CA VAL A 35 6.19 -4.82 -26.41
C VAL A 35 6.16 -3.50 -25.65
N ILE A 36 6.56 -2.42 -26.29
CA ILE A 36 6.69 -1.08 -25.69
C ILE A 36 6.07 -0.02 -26.61
N ASN A 37 5.85 1.18 -26.06
CA ASN A 37 5.35 2.34 -26.80
C ASN A 37 4.10 2.02 -27.62
N VAL A 38 3.12 1.36 -26.99
CA VAL A 38 1.84 1.05 -27.64
C VAL A 38 1.01 2.32 -27.69
N GLU A 39 0.56 2.69 -28.88
CA GLU A 39 -0.24 3.88 -29.12
C GLU A 39 -1.45 3.54 -29.99
N GLU A 40 -2.64 3.88 -29.52
CA GLU A 40 -3.89 3.78 -30.28
C GLU A 40 -4.30 5.17 -30.76
N HIS A 41 -4.39 5.33 -32.08
CA HIS A 41 -4.74 6.59 -32.72
C HIS A 41 -6.24 6.60 -33.03
N ARG A 42 -6.96 7.53 -32.39
CA ARG A 42 -8.41 7.72 -32.59
C ARG A 42 -8.70 9.06 -33.25
N LYS A 43 -9.63 9.07 -34.20
CA LYS A 43 -10.21 10.30 -34.77
C LYS A 43 -11.71 10.32 -34.55
N SER A 44 -12.20 11.43 -34.01
CA SER A 44 -13.64 11.62 -33.75
C SER A 44 -14.25 10.48 -32.90
N GLY A 45 -13.49 9.95 -31.95
CA GLY A 45 -13.90 8.86 -31.07
C GLY A 45 -13.73 7.45 -31.64
N GLN A 46 -13.40 7.30 -32.92
CA GLN A 46 -13.19 6.00 -33.58
C GLN A 46 -11.71 5.65 -33.67
N SER A 47 -11.37 4.40 -33.34
CA SER A 47 -10.02 3.86 -33.49
C SER A 47 -9.70 3.58 -34.94
N LEU A 48 -8.55 4.06 -35.41
CA LEU A 48 -8.09 3.87 -36.79
C LEU A 48 -7.00 2.81 -36.85
N TRP A 49 -5.97 2.97 -36.01
CA TRP A 49 -4.88 2.02 -35.93
C TRP A 49 -4.25 2.00 -34.54
N ILE A 50 -3.59 0.90 -34.23
CA ILE A 50 -2.75 0.71 -33.06
C ILE A 50 -1.35 0.42 -33.57
N GLU A 51 -0.36 1.12 -33.04
CA GLU A 51 1.05 0.85 -33.31
C GLU A 51 1.81 0.53 -32.03
N ALA A 52 2.91 -0.20 -32.18
CA ALA A 52 3.81 -0.53 -31.09
C ALA A 52 5.22 -0.79 -31.60
N GLN A 53 6.16 -0.76 -30.66
CA GLN A 53 7.54 -1.18 -30.89
C GLN A 53 7.80 -2.49 -30.15
N VAL A 54 8.42 -3.46 -30.81
CA VAL A 54 8.75 -4.76 -30.23
C VAL A 54 10.25 -4.96 -30.22
N ILE A 55 10.83 -5.04 -29.02
CA ILE A 55 12.26 -5.24 -28.80
C ILE A 55 12.71 -6.57 -29.39
N ARG A 56 13.88 -6.58 -30.04
CA ARG A 56 14.46 -7.77 -30.65
C ARG A 56 15.04 -8.71 -29.58
N GLN A 57 14.81 -10.02 -29.70
CA GLN A 57 15.30 -11.00 -28.72
C GLN A 57 16.83 -11.22 -28.77
N THR A 58 17.44 -11.28 -29.95
CA THR A 58 18.87 -11.60 -30.13
C THR A 58 19.77 -10.38 -30.29
N SER A 59 19.20 -9.22 -30.60
CA SER A 59 19.94 -7.97 -30.86
C SER A 59 19.22 -6.82 -30.20
N VAL A 60 19.11 -6.87 -28.86
CA VAL A 60 18.35 -5.92 -28.04
C VAL A 60 18.78 -4.46 -28.21
N GLN A 61 20.01 -4.20 -28.64
CA GLN A 61 20.53 -2.86 -28.92
C GLN A 61 20.13 -2.31 -30.30
N ALA A 62 19.70 -3.17 -31.22
CA ALA A 62 19.25 -2.74 -32.54
C ALA A 62 17.83 -2.16 -32.47
N THR A 63 17.45 -1.41 -33.52
CA THR A 63 16.14 -0.75 -33.58
C THR A 63 15.00 -1.76 -33.42
N PRO A 64 14.07 -1.54 -32.46
CA PRO A 64 12.89 -2.38 -32.29
C PRO A 64 12.08 -2.53 -33.58
N TYR A 65 11.37 -3.64 -33.72
CA TYR A 65 10.44 -3.81 -34.83
C TYR A 65 9.18 -2.99 -34.59
N THR A 66 8.84 -2.10 -35.50
CA THR A 66 7.53 -1.45 -35.52
C THR A 66 6.46 -2.43 -36.01
N THR A 67 5.36 -2.53 -35.26
CA THR A 67 4.16 -3.29 -35.58
C THR A 67 2.95 -2.38 -35.58
N LYS A 68 2.06 -2.52 -36.57
CA LYS A 68 0.83 -1.73 -36.71
C LYS A 68 -0.36 -2.64 -37.02
N LEU A 69 -1.49 -2.36 -36.40
CA LEU A 69 -2.80 -2.97 -36.64
C LEU A 69 -3.74 -1.87 -37.11
N ASP A 70 -4.34 -2.01 -38.29
CA ASP A 70 -5.44 -1.15 -38.74
C ASP A 70 -6.76 -1.78 -38.29
N ILE A 71 -7.67 -0.97 -37.74
CA ILE A 71 -8.86 -1.42 -37.03
C ILE A 71 -10.09 -0.71 -37.58
N ASP A 72 -11.21 -1.44 -37.69
CA ASP A 72 -12.49 -0.86 -38.07
C ASP A 72 -13.29 -0.29 -36.89
N THR A 73 -14.46 0.27 -37.20
CA THR A 73 -15.38 0.82 -36.19
C THR A 73 -15.95 -0.24 -35.23
N ALA A 74 -15.90 -1.52 -35.60
CA ALA A 74 -16.32 -2.66 -34.77
C ALA A 74 -15.16 -3.27 -33.96
N ARG A 75 -14.00 -2.60 -33.93
CA ARG A 75 -12.76 -3.06 -33.26
C ARG A 75 -12.23 -4.39 -33.80
N LYS A 76 -12.50 -4.67 -35.07
CA LYS A 76 -11.94 -5.79 -35.80
C LYS A 76 -10.68 -5.37 -36.52
N VAL A 77 -9.64 -6.19 -36.42
CA VAL A 77 -8.39 -5.98 -37.15
C VAL A 77 -8.64 -6.21 -38.64
N VAL A 78 -8.44 -5.16 -39.45
CA VAL A 78 -8.62 -5.17 -40.91
C VAL A 78 -7.30 -5.48 -41.61
N ASP A 79 -6.22 -4.85 -41.19
CA ASP A 79 -4.88 -5.10 -41.74
C ASP A 79 -3.81 -5.02 -40.65
N VAL A 80 -2.66 -5.60 -40.95
CA VAL A 80 -1.50 -5.67 -40.06
C VAL A 80 -0.21 -5.47 -40.83
N SER A 81 0.75 -4.79 -40.20
CA SER A 81 2.09 -4.65 -40.75
C SER A 81 3.14 -4.74 -39.65
N CYS A 82 4.33 -5.21 -40.02
CA CYS A 82 5.48 -5.32 -39.14
C CYS A 82 6.75 -5.12 -39.95
N THR A 83 7.76 -4.50 -39.35
CA THR A 83 9.07 -4.28 -40.00
C THR A 83 10.01 -5.49 -39.91
N CYS A 84 9.57 -6.60 -39.31
CA CYS A 84 10.38 -7.81 -39.22
C CYS A 84 10.46 -8.55 -40.56
N VAL A 85 11.52 -9.34 -40.73
CA VAL A 85 11.78 -10.15 -41.94
C VAL A 85 10.60 -11.08 -42.28
N TYR A 86 9.90 -11.57 -41.25
CA TYR A 86 8.78 -12.50 -41.39
C TYR A 86 7.42 -11.82 -41.62
N ASN A 87 7.36 -10.50 -41.85
CA ASN A 87 6.09 -9.81 -42.08
C ASN A 87 5.45 -10.12 -43.44
N GLN A 88 6.17 -10.74 -44.37
CA GLN A 88 5.61 -11.15 -45.67
C GLN A 88 4.34 -12.00 -45.51
N SER A 89 4.24 -12.79 -44.43
CA SER A 89 3.08 -13.63 -44.12
C SER A 89 1.98 -12.90 -43.34
N ARG A 90 2.22 -11.67 -42.86
CA ARG A 90 1.33 -10.91 -41.95
C ARG A 90 0.94 -11.67 -40.66
N LYS A 91 1.66 -12.74 -40.34
CA LYS A 91 1.34 -13.68 -39.25
C LYS A 91 2.54 -13.90 -38.33
N CYS A 92 3.35 -12.86 -38.15
CA CYS A 92 4.56 -12.95 -37.33
C CYS A 92 4.23 -12.90 -35.83
N LYS A 93 5.16 -13.38 -35.00
CA LYS A 93 5.02 -13.37 -33.53
C LYS A 93 4.85 -11.97 -32.93
N HIS A 94 5.37 -10.93 -33.59
CA HIS A 94 5.25 -9.55 -33.10
C HIS A 94 3.81 -9.03 -33.24
N ILE A 95 3.11 -9.40 -34.32
CA ILE A 95 1.68 -9.06 -34.49
C ILE A 95 0.85 -9.78 -33.43
N ALA A 96 1.11 -11.08 -33.21
CA ALA A 96 0.45 -11.84 -32.16
C ALA A 96 0.70 -11.24 -30.77
N ALA A 97 1.92 -10.78 -30.50
CA ALA A 97 2.28 -10.11 -29.24
C ALA A 97 1.51 -8.80 -29.05
N LEU A 98 1.38 -7.96 -30.08
CA LEU A 98 0.63 -6.71 -30.00
C LEU A 98 -0.86 -6.94 -29.77
N ILE A 99 -1.47 -7.89 -30.50
CA ILE A 99 -2.88 -8.26 -30.28
C ILE A 99 -3.09 -8.76 -28.85
N TYR A 100 -2.18 -9.60 -28.36
CA TYR A 100 -2.25 -10.10 -27.00
C TYR A 100 -2.11 -8.96 -25.97
N TYR A 101 -1.18 -8.04 -26.19
CA TYR A 101 -0.98 -6.85 -25.35
C TYR A 101 -2.27 -6.04 -25.25
N VAL A 102 -2.87 -5.64 -26.38
CA VAL A 102 -4.10 -4.82 -26.39
C VAL A 102 -5.25 -5.49 -25.63
N ASN A 103 -5.33 -6.82 -25.68
CA ASN A 103 -6.41 -7.58 -25.06
C ASN A 103 -6.20 -7.91 -23.57
N HIS A 104 -4.96 -7.85 -23.09
CA HIS A 104 -4.58 -8.29 -21.73
C HIS A 104 -3.80 -7.24 -20.94
N GLU A 105 -3.46 -6.09 -21.52
CA GLU A 105 -2.91 -4.98 -20.76
C GLU A 105 -3.99 -4.51 -19.77
N GLU A 106 -3.80 -4.87 -18.51
CA GLU A 106 -4.54 -4.25 -17.42
C GLU A 106 -3.85 -2.93 -17.09
N SER A 107 -4.59 -1.83 -17.20
CA SER A 107 -4.14 -0.52 -16.75
C SER A 107 -4.16 -0.44 -15.22
N LEU A 108 -3.33 -1.26 -14.57
CA LEU A 108 -3.17 -1.26 -13.12
C LEU A 108 -2.33 -0.04 -12.72
N SER A 109 -2.99 0.92 -12.10
CA SER A 109 -2.38 2.08 -11.46
C SER A 109 -1.58 1.68 -10.22
N LYS A 110 -0.66 2.55 -9.79
CA LYS A 110 0.09 2.36 -8.54
C LYS A 110 -0.80 2.26 -7.29
N THR A 111 -2.05 2.70 -7.39
CA THR A 111 -3.06 2.61 -6.32
C THR A 111 -3.85 1.30 -6.32
N ASP A 112 -3.81 0.54 -7.42
CA ASP A 112 -4.48 -0.77 -7.49
C ASP A 112 -3.71 -1.86 -6.72
N TYR A 113 -2.41 -1.63 -6.49
CA TYR A 113 -1.59 -2.47 -5.63
C TYR A 113 -1.61 -1.94 -4.20
N GLU A 114 -1.79 -2.84 -3.24
CA GLU A 114 -1.62 -2.48 -1.83
C GLU A 114 -0.21 -1.89 -1.61
N GLN A 115 -0.13 -0.86 -0.77
CA GLN A 115 1.13 -0.25 -0.37
C GLN A 115 2.12 -1.33 0.13
N GLN A 116 3.19 -1.60 -0.64
CA GLN A 116 4.20 -2.60 -0.26
C GLN A 116 5.32 -2.01 0.61
N TRP A 117 5.56 -0.69 0.53
CA TRP A 117 6.63 -0.01 1.26
C TRP A 117 6.14 0.49 2.62
N GLY A 118 7.01 0.46 3.63
CA GLY A 118 6.68 0.93 4.98
C GLY A 118 5.71 0.03 5.76
N LYS A 119 5.32 -1.14 5.22
CA LYS A 119 4.62 -2.17 5.99
C LYS A 119 5.60 -2.76 7.03
N PRO A 120 5.38 -2.53 8.35
CA PRO A 120 6.25 -3.11 9.36
C PRO A 120 6.11 -4.64 9.32
N SER A 121 7.25 -5.33 9.29
CA SER A 121 7.27 -6.80 9.42
C SER A 121 6.62 -7.25 10.73
N GLN A 122 6.14 -8.49 10.78
CA GLN A 122 5.54 -9.06 12.00
C GLN A 122 6.48 -8.95 13.21
N ARG A 123 7.80 -9.09 12.99
CA ARG A 123 8.82 -8.88 14.01
C ARG A 123 8.92 -7.41 14.45
N GLN A 124 8.78 -6.46 13.54
CA GLN A 124 8.77 -5.03 13.86
C GLN A 124 7.49 -4.60 14.59
N LEU A 125 6.34 -5.19 14.25
CA LEU A 125 5.08 -4.99 15.00
C LEU A 125 5.16 -5.51 16.45
N LEU A 126 5.89 -6.60 16.66
CA LEU A 126 6.14 -7.18 17.99
C LEU A 126 7.26 -6.47 18.77
N GLN A 127 8.10 -5.69 18.10
CA GLN A 127 9.12 -4.88 18.75
C GLN A 127 8.51 -3.59 19.31
N GLN A 128 8.97 -3.19 20.50
CA GLN A 128 8.55 -1.95 21.18
C GLN A 128 8.67 -0.66 20.34
N LYS A 129 9.44 -0.68 19.23
CA LYS A 129 9.58 0.43 18.30
C LYS A 129 8.27 0.90 17.66
N TYR A 130 7.27 0.02 17.53
CA TYR A 130 5.96 0.35 16.93
C TYR A 130 4.77 0.07 17.87
N CYS A 131 5.01 -0.22 19.15
CA CYS A 131 3.94 -0.27 20.14
C CYS A 131 3.37 1.15 20.31
N LYS A 132 2.04 1.30 20.43
CA LYS A 132 1.31 2.58 20.56
C LYS A 132 1.58 3.33 21.89
N GLY A 133 2.81 3.29 22.39
CA GLY A 133 3.15 3.71 23.75
C GLY A 133 2.51 2.81 24.81
N LYS A 134 2.70 3.18 26.06
CA LYS A 134 1.98 2.62 27.21
C LYS A 134 0.82 3.56 27.57
N TYR A 135 -0.24 3.03 28.17
CA TYR A 135 -1.32 3.89 28.67
C TYR A 135 -0.83 4.76 29.84
N PHE A 136 -1.42 5.94 30.03
CA PHE A 136 -1.03 6.86 31.11
C PHE A 136 -1.05 6.20 32.51
N SER A 137 -2.02 5.32 32.75
CA SER A 137 -2.14 4.52 33.98
C SER A 137 -0.96 3.58 34.23
N GLU A 138 -0.29 3.13 33.17
CA GLU A 138 0.87 2.23 33.25
C GLU A 138 2.19 3.01 33.38
N MET A 139 2.23 4.25 32.90
CA MET A 139 3.38 5.14 33.05
C MET A 139 3.48 5.72 34.46
N PHE A 140 2.33 5.98 35.09
CA PHE A 140 2.22 6.51 36.45
C PHE A 140 1.34 5.59 37.29
N PRO A 141 1.85 4.42 37.72
CA PRO A 141 1.06 3.52 38.54
C PRO A 141 0.60 4.28 39.79
N PRO A 142 -0.69 4.19 40.17
CA PRO A 142 -1.16 4.82 41.39
C PRO A 142 -0.31 4.28 42.53
N LYS A 143 0.28 5.18 43.33
CA LYS A 143 1.03 4.79 44.52
C LYS A 143 0.11 3.86 45.30
N LYS A 144 0.54 2.60 45.48
CA LYS A 144 -0.16 1.70 46.39
C LYS A 144 -0.30 2.46 47.69
N ASN A 145 -1.52 2.62 48.20
CA ASN A 145 -1.76 3.24 49.49
C ASN A 145 -1.01 2.37 50.52
N SER A 146 0.24 2.75 50.79
CA SER A 146 1.12 2.04 51.68
C SER A 146 0.58 2.30 53.07
N THR A 147 0.00 1.24 53.64
CA THR A 147 -0.29 1.06 55.07
C THR A 147 -1.15 2.14 55.71
N VAL A 148 -2.29 1.73 56.27
CA VAL A 148 -2.97 2.49 57.32
C VAL A 148 -1.91 2.92 58.32
N ILE A 149 -1.59 4.21 58.37
CA ILE A 149 -0.71 4.75 59.40
C ILE A 149 -1.48 4.56 60.70
N GLN A 150 -1.08 3.56 61.49
CA GLN A 150 -1.53 3.45 62.87
C GLN A 150 -0.99 4.68 63.60
N CYS A 151 -1.84 5.68 63.75
CA CYS A 151 -1.58 6.81 64.62
C CYS A 151 -1.72 6.29 66.05
N ASN A 152 -0.60 5.91 66.67
CA ASN A 152 -0.60 5.61 68.09
C ASN A 152 -0.94 6.92 68.82
N LYS A 153 -2.01 6.89 69.63
CA LYS A 153 -2.32 8.01 70.53
C LYS A 153 -1.14 8.17 71.49
N VAL A 154 -0.56 9.36 71.51
CA VAL A 154 0.50 9.72 72.45
C VAL A 154 -0.15 10.02 73.81
N GLU A 155 0.26 9.32 74.86
CA GLU A 155 -0.22 9.57 76.21
C GLU A 155 0.61 10.67 76.89
N VAL A 156 -0.03 11.48 77.75
CA VAL A 156 0.59 12.65 78.41
C VAL A 156 1.75 12.24 79.34
N SER A 157 1.73 11.00 79.83
CA SER A 157 2.76 10.34 80.64
C SER A 157 4.08 10.12 79.90
N GLU A 158 4.04 9.99 78.57
CA GLU A 158 5.22 9.71 77.72
C GLU A 158 5.99 10.98 77.35
N LEU A 159 5.47 12.16 77.70
CA LEU A 159 6.07 13.45 77.37
C LEU A 159 6.92 13.99 78.52
N GLU A 160 8.20 14.27 78.27
CA GLU A 160 9.10 14.92 79.21
C GLU A 160 8.72 16.40 79.49
N GLY A 161 9.19 16.93 80.61
CA GLY A 161 8.67 18.13 81.28
C GLY A 161 8.63 19.43 80.45
N SER A 162 7.56 20.21 80.65
CA SER A 162 7.28 21.55 80.09
C SER A 162 7.30 21.69 78.56
N SER A 163 7.03 20.62 77.81
CA SER A 163 6.79 20.75 76.37
C SER A 163 5.44 21.42 76.10
N ALA A 164 5.39 22.29 75.08
CA ALA A 164 4.16 22.97 74.67
C ALA A 164 3.03 21.98 74.32
N LEU A 165 3.38 20.82 73.75
CA LEU A 165 2.43 19.75 73.45
C LEU A 165 1.80 19.14 74.70
N LYS A 166 2.57 18.99 75.78
CA LYS A 166 2.05 18.48 77.07
C LYS A 166 1.04 19.45 77.69
N LEU A 167 1.30 20.75 77.60
CA LEU A 167 0.37 21.78 78.10
C LEU A 167 -0.94 21.78 77.30
N ILE A 168 -0.87 21.70 75.97
CA ILE A 168 -2.04 21.66 75.09
C ILE A 168 -2.91 20.42 75.37
N LEU A 169 -2.29 19.25 75.59
CA LEU A 169 -3.02 18.03 75.92
C LEU A 169 -3.71 18.13 77.29
N LEU A 170 -3.04 18.65 78.31
CA LEU A 170 -3.61 18.86 79.65
C LEU A 170 -4.79 19.85 79.63
N GLU A 171 -4.70 20.95 78.87
CA GLU A 171 -5.80 21.90 78.70
C GLU A 171 -7.02 21.22 78.06
N SER A 172 -6.77 20.39 77.03
CA SER A 172 -7.82 19.67 76.31
C SER A 172 -8.52 18.57 77.12
N GLU A 173 -7.88 18.06 78.18
CA GLU A 173 -8.48 17.12 79.12
C GLU A 173 -9.34 17.84 80.17
N LYS A 174 -8.89 18.99 80.69
CA LYS A 174 -9.68 19.82 81.61
C LYS A 174 -11.00 20.32 81.00
N ASP A 175 -11.02 20.62 79.70
CA ASP A 175 -12.23 21.02 78.98
C ASP A 175 -13.26 19.88 78.83
N LYS A 176 -12.83 18.61 78.95
CA LYS A 176 -13.73 17.46 78.91
C LYS A 176 -14.39 17.22 80.27
N ASP A 177 -13.67 17.40 81.36
CA ASP A 177 -14.21 17.22 82.71
C ASP A 177 -15.21 18.33 83.08
N ASN A 178 -14.99 19.57 82.61
CA ASN A 178 -15.93 20.67 82.81
C ASN A 178 -17.24 20.54 82.00
N LYS A 179 -17.27 19.69 80.98
CA LYS A 179 -18.48 19.37 80.21
C LYS A 179 -19.32 18.25 80.81
N ALA A 180 -18.81 17.54 81.82
CA ALA A 180 -19.51 16.41 82.45
C ALA A 180 -20.36 16.80 83.68
N ILE A 181 -20.33 18.06 84.14
CA ILE A 181 -21.08 18.55 85.33
C ILE A 181 -22.07 19.67 84.94
N ARG A 182 -22.69 19.61 83.76
CA ARG A 182 -23.85 20.46 83.42
C ARG A 182 -24.97 19.66 82.79
#